data_AF-A0A7C5BFG6-F1
#
_entry.id   AF-A0A7C5BFG6-F1
#
_cell.length_a   1.000
_cell.length_b   1.000
_cell.length_c   1.000
_cell.angle_alpha   90.00
_cell.angle_beta   90.00
_cell.angle_gamma   90.00
#
_symmetry.space_group_name_H-M   'P 1'
#
loop_
_entity.id
_entity.type
_entity.pdbx_description
1 polymer ?
#
loop_
_entity_poly.entity_id
_entity_poly.type
_entity_poly.pdbx_seq_one_letter_code
_entity_poly.pdbx_strand_id
1 'polypeptide(L)'
;SYIAKEINRITGLETREVVLGHIQRGGRPTAFDRILAARCGELAVKLIRENETNKCIGLKNNNLAIIDLKEAIKPKKIEVKDFYKLIKILT
;
A
#
# COMPACT_ATOMS: atom_id res chain seq x y z
N SER A 1 19.34 -6.92 15.71
CA SER A 1 18.38 -5.96 16.29
C SER A 1 17.97 -6.37 17.69
N TYR A 2 17.32 -5.46 18.42
CA TYR A 2 16.75 -5.74 19.75
C TYR A 2 15.73 -6.90 19.71
N ILE A 3 14.85 -6.93 18.70
CA ILE A 3 13.75 -7.91 18.61
C ILE A 3 14.26 -9.35 18.44
N ALA A 4 15.17 -9.60 17.50
CA ALA A 4 15.69 -10.95 17.26
C ALA A 4 16.44 -11.52 18.48
N LYS A 5 17.20 -10.66 19.17
CA LYS A 5 17.89 -11.03 20.42
C LYS A 5 16.88 -11.39 21.52
N GLU A 6 15.79 -10.62 21.64
CA GLU A 6 14.78 -10.86 22.66
C GLU A 6 13.98 -12.15 22.40
N ILE A 7 13.66 -12.45 21.14
CA ILE A 7 13.03 -13.74 20.77
C ILE A 7 13.94 -14.91 21.10
N ASN A 8 15.22 -14.86 20.73
CA ASN A 8 16.18 -15.91 21.06
C ASN A 8 16.33 -16.08 22.58
N ARG A 9 16.37 -14.98 23.34
CA ARG A 9 16.46 -15.01 24.81
C ARG A 9 15.25 -15.69 25.46
N ILE A 10 14.04 -15.43 24.97
CA ILE A 10 12.80 -15.97 25.54
C ILE A 10 12.55 -17.42 25.09
N THR A 11 12.94 -17.79 23.87
CA THR A 11 12.59 -19.10 23.27
C THR A 11 13.74 -20.11 23.22
N GLY A 12 15.00 -19.66 23.31
CA GLY A 12 16.19 -20.48 23.10
C GLY A 12 16.46 -20.85 21.63
N LEU A 13 15.62 -20.41 20.69
CA LEU A 13 15.70 -20.78 19.28
C LEU A 13 16.62 -19.83 18.51
N GLU A 14 17.52 -20.37 17.66
CA GLU A 14 18.34 -19.55 16.75
C GLU A 14 17.42 -18.64 15.92
N THR A 15 17.63 -17.32 16.05
CA THR A 15 16.76 -16.32 15.42
C THR A 15 17.59 -15.46 14.48
N ARG A 16 17.16 -15.37 13.21
CA ARG A 16 17.81 -14.56 12.18
C ARG A 16 16.92 -13.39 11.78
N GLU A 17 17.53 -12.22 11.59
CA GLU A 17 16.82 -11.04 11.12
C GLU A 17 17.15 -10.72 9.66
N VAL A 18 16.17 -10.18 8.96
CA VAL A 18 16.34 -9.71 7.58
C VAL A 18 15.73 -8.32 7.49
N VAL A 19 16.55 -7.35 7.07
CA VAL A 19 16.12 -5.96 6.81
C VAL A 19 16.14 -5.75 5.30
N LEU A 20 14.96 -5.69 4.68
CA LEU A 20 14.83 -5.58 3.22
C LEU A 20 15.33 -4.23 2.68
N GLY A 21 15.14 -3.14 3.42
CA GLY A 21 15.58 -1.80 3.00
C GLY A 21 14.97 -1.36 1.66
N HIS A 22 15.79 -0.77 0.79
CA HIS A 22 15.39 -0.12 -0.46
C HIS A 22 14.90 -1.08 -1.56
N ILE A 23 15.15 -2.38 -1.44
CA ILE A 23 14.75 -3.36 -2.47
C ILE A 23 13.24 -3.37 -2.71
N GLN A 24 12.45 -3.02 -1.69
CA GLN A 24 10.98 -2.93 -1.76
C GLN A 24 10.46 -1.80 -2.67
N ARG A 25 11.30 -0.83 -3.04
CA ARG A 25 10.93 0.28 -3.94
C ARG A 25 11.31 0.01 -5.41
N GLY A 26 12.15 -0.99 -5.65
CA GLY A 26 12.62 -1.35 -6.98
C GLY A 26 11.88 -2.56 -7.56
N GLY A 27 12.33 -3.01 -8.73
CA GLY A 27 11.75 -4.16 -9.43
C GLY A 27 10.84 -3.76 -10.59
N ARG A 28 10.49 -4.75 -11.43
CA ARG A 28 9.53 -4.56 -12.52
C ARG A 28 8.12 -4.49 -11.91
N PRO A 29 7.29 -3.50 -12.28
CA PRO A 29 5.92 -3.40 -11.76
C PRO A 29 5.14 -4.69 -12.08
N THR A 30 4.17 -5.03 -11.23
CA THR A 30 3.31 -6.19 -11.48
C THR A 30 2.33 -5.90 -12.64
N ALA A 31 1.60 -6.93 -13.09
CA ALA A 31 0.54 -6.73 -14.09
C ALA A 31 -0.54 -5.77 -13.56
N PHE A 32 -0.89 -5.89 -12.28
CA PHE A 32 -1.84 -5.01 -11.62
C PHE A 32 -1.35 -3.56 -11.63
N ASP A 33 -0.10 -3.31 -11.22
CA ASP A 33 0.47 -1.96 -11.19
C ASP A 33 0.46 -1.30 -12.58
N ARG A 34 0.82 -2.05 -13.63
CA ARG A 34 0.81 -1.54 -15.00
C ARG A 34 -0.60 -1.15 -15.46
N ILE A 35 -1.58 -2.02 -15.23
CA ILE A 35 -2.97 -1.76 -15.63
C ILE A 35 -3.54 -0.58 -14.85
N LEU A 36 -3.29 -0.52 -13.54
CA LEU A 36 -3.75 0.57 -12.70
C LEU A 36 -3.12 1.91 -13.12
N ALA A 37 -1.81 1.94 -13.36
CA ALA A 37 -1.12 3.16 -13.79
C ALA A 37 -1.66 3.69 -15.13
N ALA A 38 -1.88 2.81 -16.11
CA ALA A 38 -2.45 3.20 -17.41
C ALA A 38 -3.86 3.79 -17.25
N ARG A 39 -4.73 3.13 -16.47
CA ARG A 39 -6.10 3.57 -16.19
C ARG A 39 -6.15 4.91 -15.45
N CYS A 40 -5.27 5.11 -14.46
CA CYS A 40 -5.16 6.38 -13.76
C CYS A 40 -4.67 7.51 -14.69
N GLY A 41 -3.68 7.23 -15.55
CA GLY A 41 -3.15 8.20 -16.51
C GLY A 41 -4.19 8.63 -17.55
N GLU A 42 -4.94 7.68 -18.11
CA GLU A 42 -6.05 7.96 -19.03
C GLU A 42 -7.08 8.90 -18.39
N LEU A 43 -7.54 8.57 -17.18
CA LEU A 43 -8.53 9.36 -16.46
C LEU A 43 -7.98 10.76 -16.09
N ALA A 44 -6.71 10.87 -15.72
CA ALA A 44 -6.08 12.15 -15.43
C ALA A 44 -6.11 13.08 -16.66
N VAL A 45 -5.74 12.56 -17.83
CA VAL A 45 -5.80 13.32 -19.08
C VAL A 45 -7.23 13.75 -19.41
N LYS A 46 -8.21 12.87 -19.20
CA LYS A 46 -9.62 13.20 -19.40
C LYS A 46 -10.07 14.37 -18.50
N LEU A 47 -9.74 14.32 -17.21
CA LEU A 47 -10.09 15.40 -16.26
C LEU A 47 -9.45 16.73 -16.64
N ILE A 48 -8.18 16.72 -17.05
CA ILE A 48 -7.49 17.94 -17.48
C ILE A 48 -8.19 18.54 -18.72
N ARG A 49 -8.62 17.72 -19.67
CA ARG A 49 -9.37 18.18 -20.86
C ARG A 49 -10.72 18.80 -20.50
N GLU A 50 -11.32 18.35 -19.41
CA GLU A 50 -12.58 18.87 -18.86
C GLU A 50 -12.37 20.09 -17.94
N ASN A 51 -11.13 20.61 -17.84
CA ASN A 51 -10.71 21.69 -16.93
C ASN A 51 -10.89 21.37 -15.44
N GLU A 52 -10.99 20.09 -15.08
CA GLU A 52 -11.02 19.63 -13.70
C GLU A 52 -9.60 19.65 -13.11
N THR A 53 -9.42 20.37 -12.00
CA THR A 53 -8.11 20.54 -11.33
C THR A 53 -8.22 20.24 -9.84
N ASN A 54 -7.08 20.10 -9.15
CA ASN A 54 -7.03 19.81 -7.71
C ASN A 54 -7.74 18.51 -7.32
N LYS A 55 -7.73 17.52 -8.22
CA LYS A 55 -8.29 16.18 -8.00
C LYS A 55 -7.17 15.15 -7.82
N CYS A 56 -7.48 14.06 -7.13
CA CYS A 56 -6.63 12.88 -6.99
C CYS A 56 -7.41 11.65 -7.45
N ILE A 57 -6.77 10.78 -8.23
CA ILE A 57 -7.34 9.53 -8.73
C ILE A 57 -6.79 8.38 -7.88
N GLY A 58 -7.67 7.49 -7.47
CA GLY A 58 -7.30 6.27 -6.75
C GLY A 58 -8.28 5.14 -7.01
N LEU A 59 -8.18 4.08 -6.20
CA LEU A 59 -9.11 2.96 -6.22
C LEU A 59 -10.03 3.00 -5.01
N LYS A 60 -11.33 2.80 -5.23
CA LYS A 60 -12.33 2.55 -4.19
C LYS A 60 -13.23 1.42 -4.65
N ASN A 61 -13.34 0.35 -3.84
CA ASN A 61 -14.14 -0.83 -4.16
C ASN A 61 -13.85 -1.38 -5.58
N ASN A 62 -12.57 -1.55 -5.91
CA ASN A 62 -12.07 -2.00 -7.23
C ASN A 62 -12.42 -1.11 -8.44
N ASN A 63 -12.96 0.08 -8.23
CA ASN A 63 -13.26 1.05 -9.27
C ASN A 63 -12.37 2.28 -9.14
N LEU A 64 -12.07 2.94 -10.26
CA LEU A 64 -11.40 4.24 -10.22
C LEU A 64 -12.34 5.23 -9.52
N ALA A 65 -11.77 5.99 -8.59
CA ALA A 65 -12.46 7.04 -7.88
C ALA A 65 -11.66 8.34 -7.98
N ILE A 66 -12.39 9.45 -8.05
CA ILE A 66 -11.83 10.78 -8.05
C ILE A 66 -12.25 11.43 -6.72
N ILE A 67 -11.29 12.01 -6.03
CA ILE A 67 -11.53 12.78 -4.80
C ILE A 67 -10.80 14.11 -4.90
N ASP A 68 -11.23 15.10 -4.13
CA ASP A 68 -10.49 16.36 -4.03
C ASP A 68 -9.12 16.12 -3.38
N LEU A 69 -8.09 16.79 -3.90
CA LEU A 69 -6.74 16.71 -3.38
C LEU A 69 -6.69 17.07 -1.88
N LYS A 70 -7.50 18.04 -1.45
CA LYS A 70 -7.64 18.44 -0.05
C LYS A 70 -8.11 17.29 0.85
N GLU A 71 -9.00 16.44 0.38
CA GLU A 71 -9.38 15.21 1.10
C GLU A 71 -8.31 14.13 0.97
N ALA A 72 -7.70 14.00 -0.21
CA ALA A 72 -6.68 12.99 -0.52
C ALA A 72 -5.42 13.07 0.34
N ILE A 73 -5.10 14.23 0.90
CA ILE A 73 -3.93 14.42 1.78
C ILE A 73 -4.21 14.26 3.28
N LYS A 74 -5.49 14.23 3.71
CA LYS A 74 -5.82 14.06 5.13
C LYS A 74 -5.34 12.70 5.67
N PRO A 75 -5.09 12.55 6.97
CA PRO A 75 -4.84 11.23 7.55
C PRO A 75 -6.02 10.28 7.29
N LYS A 76 -5.74 9.03 6.90
CA LYS A 76 -6.75 7.97 6.78
C LYS A 76 -6.51 6.93 7.85
N LYS A 77 -7.59 6.47 8.47
CA LYS A 77 -7.56 5.28 9.31
C LYS A 77 -7.51 4.06 8.40
N ILE A 78 -6.52 3.20 8.61
CA ILE A 78 -6.42 1.91 7.92
C ILE A 78 -6.99 0.85 8.84
N GLU A 79 -8.04 0.17 8.40
CA GLU A 79 -8.66 -0.90 9.18
C GLU A 79 -8.03 -2.24 8.84
N VAL A 80 -7.24 -2.76 9.78
CA VAL A 80 -6.44 -3.99 9.62
C VAL A 80 -6.86 -5.11 10.56
N LYS A 81 -7.87 -4.87 11.40
CA LYS A 81 -8.28 -5.78 12.49
C LYS A 81 -8.66 -7.18 11.97
N ASP A 82 -9.42 -7.23 10.88
CA ASP A 82 -9.87 -8.50 10.31
C ASP A 82 -8.71 -9.29 9.68
N PHE A 83 -7.77 -8.59 9.04
CA PHE A 83 -6.54 -9.22 8.53
C PHE A 83 -5.68 -9.78 9.66
N TYR A 84 -5.51 -9.05 10.76
CA TYR A 84 -4.78 -9.57 11.93
C TYR A 84 -5.46 -10.81 12.52
N LYS A 85 -6.80 -10.80 12.61
CA LYS A 85 -7.55 -11.96 13.09
C LYS A 85 -7.34 -13.16 12.17
N LEU A 86 -7.41 -12.95 10.85
CA LEU A 86 -7.20 -14.00 9.86
C LEU A 86 -5.80 -14.59 9.96
N ILE A 87 -4.76 -13.76 10.04
CA ILE A 87 -3.37 -14.23 10.16
C ILE A 87 -3.23 -15.11 11.41
N LYS A 88 -3.75 -14.67 12.57
CA LYS A 88 -3.72 -15.45 13.83
C LYS A 88 -4.47 -16.78 13.79
N ILE A 89 -5.41 -16.96 12.86
CA ILE A 89 -6.11 -18.24 12.69
C ILE A 89 -5.29 -19.19 11.81
N LEU A 90 -4.56 -18.64 10.83
CA LEU A 90 -3.82 -19.42 9.84
C LEU A 90 -2.37 -19.72 10.24
N THR A 91 -1.81 -18.99 11.19
CA THR A 91 -0.44 -19.14 11.72
C THR A 91 -0.45 -19.37 13.22
#